data_AF-A0A3B7DLW5-F1
#
_entry.id   AF-A0A3B7DLW5-F1
#
_cell.length_a   1.000
_cell.length_b   1.000
_cell.length_c   1.000
_cell.angle_alpha   90.00
_cell.angle_beta   90.00
_cell.angle_gamma   90.00
#
_symmetry.space_group_name_H-M   'P 1'
#
loop_
_entity.id
_entity.type
_entity.pdbx_description
1 polymer ?
#
loop_
_entity_poly.entity_id
_entity_poly.type
_entity_poly.pdbx_seq_one_letter_code
_entity_poly.pdbx_strand_id
1 'polypeptide(L)'
;MRHDSEDRSDSLTRAAHELVTETASHQISREIAHLAEINVDSHGVHAVSPPAGYRAPESGVITTHVLARSRDVPEATVETRVAVWIAEPGTESSTVLLTRADSDRTLELAAEDLVPEPSTHGRGQVNDFVAVIIAHMVSELSSEMQRVHARESTADVAEYDGP
;
A
#
# COMPACT_ATOMS: atom_id res chain seq x y z
N MET A 1 30.00 3.73 15.15
CA MET A 1 29.12 2.55 15.30
C MET A 1 27.63 2.87 15.18
N ARG A 2 27.13 4.09 15.45
CA ARG A 2 25.73 4.44 15.13
C ARG A 2 25.48 4.59 13.62
N HIS A 3 26.35 5.34 12.92
CA HIS A 3 26.28 5.57 11.47
C HIS A 3 26.01 4.31 10.62
N ASP A 4 26.76 3.22 10.83
CA ASP A 4 26.62 1.98 10.02
C ASP A 4 25.26 1.28 10.20
N SER A 5 24.60 1.45 11.36
CA SER A 5 23.29 0.86 11.63
C SER A 5 22.14 1.69 11.09
N GLU A 6 22.34 3.01 11.01
CA GLU A 6 21.42 4.00 10.46
C GLU A 6 21.34 3.81 8.93
N ASP A 7 22.51 3.78 8.28
CA ASP A 7 22.63 3.55 6.83
C ASP A 7 22.03 2.21 6.38
N ARG A 8 22.20 1.16 7.19
CA ARG A 8 21.64 -0.16 6.89
C ARG A 8 20.11 -0.19 7.01
N SER A 9 19.56 0.48 8.01
CA SER A 9 18.10 0.56 8.22
C SER A 9 17.42 1.31 7.08
N ASP A 10 18.02 2.41 6.64
CA ASP A 10 17.53 3.19 5.50
C ASP A 10 17.67 2.42 4.18
N SER A 11 18.76 1.69 3.98
CA SER A 11 18.94 0.84 2.80
C SER A 11 17.88 -0.28 2.72
N LEU A 12 17.58 -0.92 3.85
CA LEU A 12 16.55 -1.96 3.92
C LEU A 12 15.16 -1.39 3.65
N THR A 13 14.86 -0.24 4.25
CA THR A 13 13.60 0.48 4.03
C THR A 13 13.42 0.79 2.56
N ARG A 14 14.45 1.35 1.91
CA ARG A 14 14.42 1.72 0.51
C ARG A 14 14.21 0.51 -0.39
N ALA A 15 14.96 -0.58 -0.16
CA ALA A 15 14.81 -1.82 -0.93
C ALA A 15 13.40 -2.41 -0.82
N ALA A 16 12.84 -2.45 0.39
CA ALA A 16 11.47 -2.93 0.61
C ALA A 16 10.44 -2.03 -0.08
N HIS A 17 10.59 -0.71 0.07
CA HIS A 17 9.69 0.26 -0.56
C HIS A 17 9.73 0.19 -2.10
N GLU A 18 10.92 0.13 -2.69
CA GLU A 18 11.10 -0.03 -4.14
C GLU A 18 10.43 -1.32 -4.63
N LEU A 19 10.68 -2.44 -3.94
CA LEU A 19 10.09 -3.72 -4.31
C LEU A 19 8.56 -3.71 -4.24
N VAL A 20 7.97 -3.12 -3.19
CA VAL A 20 6.51 -2.98 -3.06
C VAL A 20 5.95 -2.08 -4.17
N THR A 21 6.61 -0.96 -4.45
CA THR A 21 6.19 0.03 -5.45
C THR A 21 6.21 -0.56 -6.87
N GLU A 22 7.29 -1.26 -7.23
CA GLU A 22 7.42 -1.95 -8.52
C GLU A 22 6.38 -3.05 -8.66
N THR A 23 6.21 -3.87 -7.62
CA THR A 23 5.24 -4.98 -7.61
C THR A 23 3.82 -4.47 -7.75
N ALA A 24 3.45 -3.42 -7.01
CA ALA A 24 2.16 -2.77 -7.11
C ALA A 24 1.93 -2.25 -8.53
N SER A 25 2.87 -1.48 -9.08
CA SER A 25 2.79 -0.92 -10.44
C SER A 25 2.58 -2.00 -11.51
N HIS A 26 3.29 -3.13 -11.40
CA HIS A 26 3.15 -4.25 -12.32
C HIS A 26 1.79 -4.95 -12.22
N GLN A 27 1.31 -5.26 -11.01
CA GLN A 27 0.02 -5.93 -10.83
C GLN A 27 -1.15 -5.03 -11.24
N ILE A 28 -1.11 -3.76 -10.84
CA ILE A 28 -2.07 -2.73 -11.21
C ILE A 28 -2.26 -2.65 -12.73
N SER A 29 -1.13 -2.57 -13.45
CA SER A 29 -1.12 -2.45 -14.91
C SER A 29 -1.77 -3.66 -15.59
N ARG A 30 -1.73 -4.83 -14.95
CA ARG A 30 -2.24 -6.08 -15.50
C ARG A 30 -3.71 -6.33 -15.15
N GLU A 31 -4.10 -6.10 -13.90
CA GLU A 31 -5.40 -6.55 -13.41
C GLU A 31 -6.48 -5.49 -13.51
N ILE A 32 -6.15 -4.21 -13.30
CA ILE A 32 -7.17 -3.17 -13.04
C ILE A 32 -7.04 -1.93 -13.91
N ALA A 33 -6.03 -1.86 -14.78
CA ALA A 33 -5.83 -0.76 -15.72
C ALA A 33 -7.05 -0.48 -16.63
N HIS A 34 -7.84 -1.51 -16.92
CA HIS A 34 -9.06 -1.39 -17.71
C HIS A 34 -10.25 -0.79 -16.93
N LEU A 35 -10.24 -0.88 -15.60
CA LEU A 35 -11.32 -0.41 -14.72
C LEU A 35 -11.05 0.98 -14.15
N ALA A 36 -9.77 1.30 -13.90
CA ALA A 36 -9.41 2.49 -13.15
C ALA A 36 -8.20 3.23 -13.72
N GLU A 37 -8.18 4.54 -13.50
CA GLU A 37 -6.97 5.35 -13.51
C GLU A 37 -6.27 5.19 -12.16
N ILE A 38 -4.98 4.86 -12.20
CA ILE A 38 -4.26 4.48 -10.99
C ILE A 38 -2.95 5.24 -10.89
N ASN A 39 -2.72 5.82 -9.72
CA ASN A 39 -1.51 6.54 -9.42
C ASN A 39 -0.79 5.89 -8.24
N VAL A 40 0.52 5.72 -8.38
CA VAL A 40 1.39 5.19 -7.34
C VAL A 40 2.38 6.27 -6.97
N ASP A 41 2.21 6.86 -5.79
CA ASP A 41 3.04 7.95 -5.30
C ASP A 41 3.76 7.56 -4.01
N SER A 42 4.97 8.09 -3.84
CA SER A 42 5.75 7.96 -2.61
C SER A 42 5.68 9.29 -1.86
N HIS A 43 5.01 9.30 -0.71
CA HIS A 43 4.98 10.47 0.16
C HIS A 43 5.70 10.19 1.48
N GLY A 44 6.40 11.21 1.96
CA GLY A 44 6.99 11.24 3.30
C GLY A 44 5.91 11.50 4.34
N VAL A 45 5.77 10.54 5.27
CA VAL A 45 5.07 10.63 6.55
C VAL A 45 3.54 10.81 6.46
N HIS A 46 2.82 9.68 6.52
CA HIS A 46 1.53 9.65 7.20
C HIS A 46 1.76 9.54 8.70
N ALA A 47 0.99 10.27 9.49
CA ALA A 47 1.09 10.33 10.95
C ALA A 47 0.56 9.03 11.59
N VAL A 48 1.27 7.92 11.39
CA VAL A 48 0.96 6.63 12.02
C VAL A 48 2.06 6.33 13.04
N SER A 49 1.65 6.05 14.27
CA SER A 49 2.60 5.55 15.26
C SER A 49 3.12 4.18 14.82
N PRO A 50 4.43 3.91 14.96
CA PRO A 50 4.97 2.62 14.56
C PRO A 50 4.33 1.49 15.39
N PRO A 51 4.15 0.29 14.81
CA PRO A 51 3.72 -0.89 15.54
C PRO A 51 4.68 -1.23 16.69
N ALA A 52 4.18 -1.89 17.73
CA ALA A 52 5.00 -2.29 18.88
C ALA A 52 6.19 -3.17 18.45
N GLY A 53 7.40 -2.84 18.89
CA GLY A 53 8.63 -3.53 18.49
C GLY A 53 9.24 -3.02 17.18
N TYR A 54 8.63 -2.02 16.55
CA TYR A 54 9.12 -1.38 15.33
C TYR A 54 9.27 0.12 15.52
N ARG A 55 10.08 0.73 14.66
CA ARG A 55 10.29 2.17 14.56
C ARG A 55 10.19 2.63 13.12
N ALA A 56 9.97 3.93 12.97
CA ALA A 56 10.17 4.57 11.68
C ALA A 56 11.65 4.48 11.26
N PRO A 57 11.92 4.39 9.95
CA PRO A 57 13.25 4.64 9.41
C PRO A 57 13.73 6.04 9.79
N GLU A 58 15.03 6.25 9.89
CA GLU A 58 15.58 7.57 10.27
C GLU A 58 15.32 8.62 9.21
N SER A 59 15.34 8.20 7.94
CA SER A 59 14.91 8.99 6.79
C SER A 59 13.41 9.34 6.78
N GLY A 60 12.62 8.80 7.72
CA GLY A 60 11.18 8.95 7.81
C GLY A 60 10.41 7.80 7.15
N VAL A 61 9.12 7.69 7.47
CA VAL A 61 8.26 6.63 6.91
C VAL A 61 8.02 6.91 5.43
N ILE A 62 8.54 6.01 4.58
CA ILE A 62 8.23 5.97 3.16
C ILE A 62 6.95 5.16 2.98
N THR A 63 5.94 5.76 2.36
CA THR A 63 4.68 5.08 2.07
C THR A 63 4.47 4.92 0.58
N THR A 64 4.11 3.71 0.15
CA THR A 64 3.58 3.47 -1.19
C THR A 64 2.08 3.77 -1.14
N HIS A 65 1.65 4.84 -1.79
CA HIS A 65 0.25 5.23 -1.91
C HIS A 65 -0.30 4.74 -3.24
N VAL A 66 -1.39 3.98 -3.22
CA VAL A 66 -2.10 3.56 -4.43
C VAL A 66 -3.49 4.19 -4.41
N LEU A 67 -3.78 4.99 -5.41
CA LEU A 67 -5.10 5.60 -5.64
C LEU A 67 -5.71 4.98 -6.90
N ALA A 68 -6.90 4.40 -6.80
CA ALA A 68 -7.68 3.92 -7.93
C ALA A 68 -8.96 4.76 -8.10
N ARG A 69 -9.16 5.29 -9.30
CA ARG A 69 -10.37 6.03 -9.70
C ARG A 69 -11.07 5.31 -10.83
N SER A 70 -12.35 5.01 -10.68
CA SER A 70 -13.12 4.37 -11.76
C SER A 70 -13.15 5.25 -13.02
N ARG A 71 -13.01 4.62 -14.18
CA ARG A 71 -13.12 5.30 -15.49
C ARG A 71 -14.57 5.63 -15.84
N ASP A 72 -15.50 4.76 -15.45
CA ASP A 72 -16.92 4.88 -15.79
C ASP A 72 -17.69 5.75 -14.79
N VAL A 73 -17.24 5.78 -13.53
CA VAL A 73 -17.85 6.56 -12.43
C VAL A 73 -16.74 7.35 -11.73
N PRO A 74 -16.35 8.53 -12.23
CA PRO A 74 -15.19 9.27 -11.73
C PRO A 74 -15.27 9.68 -10.25
N GLU A 75 -16.46 9.68 -9.65
CA GLU A 75 -16.71 9.93 -8.24
C GLU A 75 -16.35 8.73 -7.35
N ALA A 76 -16.28 7.52 -7.93
CA ALA A 76 -15.87 6.32 -7.22
C ALA A 76 -14.33 6.24 -7.17
N THR A 77 -13.78 6.48 -5.98
CA THR A 77 -12.34 6.42 -5.71
C THR A 77 -12.06 5.53 -4.51
N VAL A 78 -10.92 4.84 -4.54
CA VAL A 78 -10.38 4.05 -3.43
C VAL A 78 -8.90 4.34 -3.31
N GLU A 79 -8.44 4.56 -2.09
CA GLU A 79 -7.02 4.73 -1.79
C GLU A 79 -6.55 3.69 -0.76
N THR A 80 -5.28 3.30 -0.86
CA THR A 80 -4.61 2.50 0.17
C THR A 80 -3.17 2.93 0.30
N ARG A 81 -2.58 2.73 1.49
CA ARG A 81 -1.19 3.04 1.76
C ARG A 81 -0.47 1.87 2.40
N VAL A 82 0.75 1.61 1.97
CA VAL A 82 1.66 0.63 2.58
C VAL A 82 2.82 1.39 3.20
N ALA A 83 3.02 1.22 4.50
CA ALA A 83 4.14 1.79 5.25
C ALA A 83 5.22 0.73 5.51
N VAL A 84 6.47 1.18 5.55
CA VAL A 84 7.64 0.35 5.86
C VAL A 84 8.17 0.73 7.24
N TRP A 85 8.39 -0.27 8.09
CA TRP A 85 8.94 -0.12 9.44
C TRP A 85 10.16 -1.01 9.65
N ILE A 86 11.04 -0.57 10.54
CA ILE A 86 12.25 -1.30 10.92
C ILE A 86 12.12 -1.82 12.34
N ALA A 87 12.48 -3.08 12.57
CA ALA A 87 12.48 -3.67 13.91
C ALA A 87 13.39 -2.88 14.87
N GLU A 88 12.95 -2.70 16.12
CA GLU A 88 13.76 -2.06 17.16
C GLU A 88 14.99 -2.90 17.52
N PRO A 89 16.13 -2.28 17.91
CA PRO A 89 17.33 -2.99 18.32
C PRO A 89 17.04 -3.93 19.49
N GLY A 90 17.31 -5.23 19.31
CA GLY A 90 17.02 -6.27 20.31
C GLY A 90 15.78 -7.11 20.03
N THR A 91 14.93 -6.69 19.10
CA THR A 91 14.05 -7.59 18.32
C THR A 91 14.90 -8.31 17.28
N GLU A 92 14.38 -9.27 16.50
CA GLU A 92 15.13 -9.81 15.34
C GLU A 92 15.49 -8.65 14.39
N SER A 93 16.68 -8.08 14.59
CA SER A 93 17.04 -6.70 14.17
C SER A 93 17.30 -6.60 12.66
N SER A 94 16.94 -7.65 11.93
CA SER A 94 17.05 -7.78 10.49
C SER A 94 15.66 -7.87 9.83
N THR A 95 14.59 -7.63 10.57
CA THR A 95 13.22 -7.72 10.03
C THR A 95 12.68 -6.35 9.64
N VAL A 96 12.15 -6.27 8.43
CA VAL A 96 11.37 -5.14 7.91
C VAL A 96 9.89 -5.52 7.98
N LEU A 97 9.04 -4.61 8.41
CA LEU A 97 7.59 -4.81 8.45
C LEU A 97 6.91 -3.90 7.44
N LEU A 98 6.09 -4.50 6.59
CA LEU A 98 5.15 -3.81 5.73
C LEU A 98 3.77 -3.82 6.40
N THR A 99 3.11 -2.67 6.49
CA THR A 99 1.74 -2.57 7.02
C THR A 99 0.85 -1.80 6.07
N ARG A 100 -0.36 -2.29 5.82
CA ARG A 100 -1.40 -1.48 5.16
C ARG A 100 -2.07 -0.56 6.19
N ALA A 101 -2.16 0.74 5.89
CA ALA A 101 -2.60 1.76 6.85
C ALA A 101 -4.02 1.54 7.40
N ASP A 102 -4.93 0.99 6.59
CA ASP A 102 -6.35 0.84 6.93
C ASP A 102 -6.74 -0.62 7.22
N SER A 103 -5.78 -1.47 7.59
CA SER A 103 -6.07 -2.87 7.93
C SER A 103 -4.99 -3.50 8.82
N ASP A 104 -5.34 -4.59 9.48
CA ASP A 104 -4.38 -5.42 10.24
C ASP A 104 -3.44 -6.25 9.33
N ARG A 105 -3.44 -6.00 8.02
CA ARG A 105 -2.60 -6.74 7.07
C ARG A 105 -1.15 -6.28 7.23
N THR A 106 -0.30 -7.23 7.61
CA THR A 106 1.13 -7.03 7.71
C THR A 106 1.91 -8.10 6.95
N LEU A 107 3.15 -7.80 6.61
CA LEU A 107 4.14 -8.74 6.10
C LEU A 107 5.50 -8.43 6.72
N GLU A 108 6.11 -9.42 7.36
CA GLU A 108 7.48 -9.37 7.84
C GLU A 108 8.43 -9.94 6.78
N LEU A 109 9.52 -9.23 6.53
CA LEU A 109 10.57 -9.60 5.57
C LEU A 109 11.92 -9.64 6.29
N ALA A 110 12.67 -10.72 6.08
CA ALA A 110 14.03 -10.79 6.55
C ALA A 110 14.95 -9.92 5.67
N ALA A 111 16.03 -9.39 6.26
CA ALA A 111 16.98 -8.54 5.55
C ALA A 111 17.62 -9.28 4.36
N GLU A 112 17.87 -10.59 4.50
CA GLU A 112 18.43 -11.44 3.45
C GLU A 112 17.51 -11.60 2.23
N ASP A 113 16.22 -11.33 2.40
CA ASP A 113 15.25 -11.32 1.30
C ASP A 113 15.18 -9.99 0.54
N LEU A 114 15.85 -8.95 1.05
CA LEU A 114 15.79 -7.59 0.52
C LEU A 114 17.14 -7.12 -0.05
N VAL A 115 18.25 -7.44 0.61
CA VAL A 115 19.58 -6.92 0.26
C VAL A 115 20.61 -8.04 0.10
N PRO A 116 21.60 -7.89 -0.81
CA PRO A 116 21.87 -6.71 -1.65
C PRO A 116 20.86 -6.50 -2.79
N GLU A 117 20.17 -7.56 -3.22
CA GLU A 117 19.02 -7.48 -4.13
C GLU A 117 17.90 -8.40 -3.60
N PRO A 118 16.63 -8.10 -3.91
CA PRO A 118 15.53 -8.93 -3.42
C PRO A 118 15.61 -10.38 -3.89
N SER A 119 15.52 -11.32 -2.95
CA SER A 119 15.54 -12.75 -3.21
C SER A 119 14.26 -13.19 -3.95
N THR A 120 14.28 -14.37 -4.58
CA THR A 120 13.05 -14.94 -5.16
C THR A 120 11.97 -15.17 -4.10
N HIS A 121 12.36 -15.51 -2.87
CA HIS A 121 11.44 -15.70 -1.76
C HIS A 121 10.79 -14.37 -1.35
N GLY A 122 11.58 -13.33 -1.10
CA GLY A 122 11.10 -11.98 -0.76
C GLY A 122 10.21 -11.39 -1.84
N ARG A 123 10.59 -11.53 -3.12
CA ARG A 123 9.75 -11.12 -4.26
C ARG A 123 8.41 -11.83 -4.27
N GLY A 124 8.40 -13.14 -3.98
CA GLY A 124 7.16 -13.94 -3.89
C GLY A 124 6.25 -13.46 -2.76
N GLN A 125 6.81 -13.24 -1.56
CA GLN A 125 6.04 -12.76 -0.41
C GLN A 125 5.44 -11.38 -0.65
N VAL A 126 6.22 -10.44 -1.20
CA VAL A 126 5.72 -9.09 -1.53
C VAL A 126 4.67 -9.16 -2.63
N ASN A 127 4.85 -10.00 -3.65
CA ASN A 127 3.85 -10.23 -4.68
C ASN A 127 2.51 -10.70 -4.10
N ASP A 128 2.52 -11.69 -3.21
CA ASP A 128 1.30 -12.22 -2.60
C ASP A 128 0.64 -11.19 -1.67
N PHE A 129 1.44 -10.43 -0.92
CA PHE A 129 0.95 -9.35 -0.08
C PHE A 129 0.26 -8.25 -0.91
N VAL A 130 0.90 -7.78 -1.98
CA VAL A 130 0.36 -6.77 -2.88
C VAL A 130 -0.88 -7.28 -3.62
N ALA A 131 -0.90 -8.53 -4.06
CA ALA A 131 -2.05 -9.13 -4.77
C ALA A 131 -3.32 -9.08 -3.93
N VAL A 132 -3.23 -9.39 -2.64
CA VAL A 132 -4.38 -9.31 -1.74
C VAL A 132 -4.84 -7.87 -1.55
N ILE A 133 -3.91 -6.92 -1.44
CA ILE A 133 -4.26 -5.49 -1.33
C ILE A 133 -5.01 -5.02 -2.57
N ILE A 134 -4.50 -5.34 -3.77
CA ILE A 134 -5.13 -4.97 -5.03
C ILE A 134 -6.52 -5.61 -5.15
N ALA A 135 -6.66 -6.91 -4.85
CA ALA A 135 -7.96 -7.58 -4.89
C ALA A 135 -8.99 -6.90 -3.96
N HIS A 136 -8.59 -6.48 -2.76
CA HIS A 136 -9.46 -5.71 -1.87
C HIS A 136 -9.83 -4.35 -2.46
N MET A 137 -8.86 -3.62 -3.03
CA MET A 137 -9.14 -2.34 -3.68
C MET A 137 -10.16 -2.47 -4.82
N VAL A 138 -10.08 -3.53 -5.64
CA VAL A 138 -11.06 -3.77 -6.71
C VAL A 138 -12.46 -3.98 -6.14
N SER A 139 -12.56 -4.78 -5.07
CA SER A 139 -13.82 -5.05 -4.40
C SER A 139 -14.41 -3.77 -3.79
N GLU A 140 -13.58 -2.96 -3.15
CA GLU A 140 -13.96 -1.66 -2.58
C GLU A 140 -14.41 -0.69 -3.67
N LEU A 141 -13.68 -0.61 -4.80
CA LEU A 141 -14.01 0.28 -5.91
C LEU A 141 -15.34 -0.12 -6.56
N SER A 142 -15.56 -1.41 -6.77
CA SER A 142 -16.82 -1.93 -7.29
C SER A 142 -18.00 -1.59 -6.37
N SER A 143 -17.77 -1.66 -5.06
CA SER A 143 -18.78 -1.29 -4.05
C SER A 143 -19.07 0.21 -4.07
N GLU A 144 -18.04 1.05 -4.25
CA GLU A 144 -18.24 2.51 -4.32
C GLU A 144 -18.98 2.91 -5.59
N MET A 145 -18.67 2.31 -6.74
CA MET A 145 -19.44 2.52 -7.98
C MET A 145 -20.93 2.20 -7.79
N GLN A 146 -21.25 1.08 -7.14
CA GLN A 146 -22.64 0.73 -6.83
C GLN A 146 -23.32 1.74 -5.91
N ARG A 147 -22.60 2.27 -4.91
CA ARG A 147 -23.14 3.31 -4.02
C ARG A 147 -23.42 4.61 -4.76
N VAL A 148 -22.53 5.02 -5.66
CA VAL A 148 -22.74 6.23 -6.48
C VAL A 148 -23.99 6.07 -7.35
N HIS A 149 -24.10 4.96 -8.09
CA HIS A 149 -25.28 4.69 -8.92
C HIS A 149 -26.59 4.62 -8.12
N ALA A 150 -26.55 4.04 -6.92
CA ALA A 150 -27.71 4.00 -6.04
C ALA A 150 -28.13 5.42 -5.61
N ARG A 151 -27.18 6.29 -5.25
CA ARG A 151 -27.45 7.69 -4.87
C ARG A 151 -28.07 8.47 -6.03
N GLU A 152 -27.54 8.34 -7.24
CA GLU A 152 -28.08 8.98 -8.46
C GLU A 152 -29.50 8.49 -8.76
N SER A 153 -29.74 7.18 -8.65
CA SER A 153 -31.07 6.60 -8.87
C SER A 153 -32.10 7.11 -7.85
N THR A 154 -31.68 7.37 -6.60
CA THR A 154 -32.58 7.91 -5.57
C THR A 154 -32.85 9.41 -5.78
N ALA A 155 -31.89 10.16 -6.34
CA ALA A 155 -32.05 11.56 -6.69
C ALA A 155 -33.03 11.75 -7.86
N ASP A 156 -32.93 10.91 -8.91
CA ASP A 156 -33.84 10.92 -10.05
C ASP A 156 -35.30 10.60 -9.64
N VAL A 157 -35.50 9.68 -8.69
CA VAL A 157 -36.85 9.37 -8.17
C VAL A 157 -37.42 10.55 -7.37
N ALA A 158 -36.59 11.30 -6.65
CA ALA A 158 -37.03 12.46 -5.88
C ALA A 158 -37.37 13.69 -6.77
N GLU A 159 -36.76 13.82 -7.95
CA GLU A 159 -37.08 14.90 -8.90
C GLU A 159 -38.38 14.66 -9.68
N TYR A 160 -38.82 13.41 -9.86
CA TYR A 160 -40.10 13.09 -10.53
C TYR A 160 -41.33 13.06 -9.60
N ASP A 161 -41.12 13.04 -8.27
CA ASP A 161 -42.19 13.09 -7.25
C ASP A 161 -42.35 14.47 -6.61
N GLY A 162 -41.76 15.52 -7.20
CA GLY A 162 -42.01 16.92 -6.82
C GLY A 162 -43.37 17.43 -7.36
N PRO A 163 -44.21 18.10 -6.54
CA PRO A 163 -45.61 18.44 -6.85
C PRO A 163 -45.82 19.39 -8.04
#